data_AF-A0A8W8L167-F1
#
_entry.id   AF-A0A8W8L167-F1
#
_cell.length_a   1.000
_cell.length_b   1.000
_cell.length_c   1.000
_cell.angle_alpha   90.00
_cell.angle_beta   90.00
_cell.angle_gamma   90.00
#
_symmetry.space_group_name_H-M   'P 1'
#
loop_
_entity.id
_entity.type
_entity.pdbx_description
1 polymer ?
#
loop_
_entity_poly.entity_id
_entity_poly.type
_entity_poly.pdbx_seq_one_letter_code
_entity_poly.pdbx_strand_id
1 'polypeptide(L)'
;VNMSDKEKDKRTFKEKKASVIRQIITSVSISGTVFALSYLYLPINTSGLTELPDRLALTICCLFVSSFSIIMGVHAVGNVRGNTNAIDPVYGGAENLVDVPNRILRNTTEQFFLHMMAMLTLTVFLQGSSMRAIPILCGVFLVARIVYQVGYMSSPMKRGYGFAGTFLPTLSVYAYCIYCILQKIVF
;
A
#
# COMPACT_ATOMS: atom_id res chain seq x y z
N VAL A 1 -8.33 1.09 -31.00
CA VAL A 1 -9.68 0.56 -30.67
C VAL A 1 -10.23 1.38 -29.52
N ASN A 2 -11.28 2.16 -29.75
CA ASN A 2 -11.90 2.98 -28.71
C ASN A 2 -12.40 2.10 -27.56
N MET A 3 -11.70 2.19 -26.43
CA MET A 3 -11.98 1.47 -25.19
C MET A 3 -13.20 2.05 -24.42
N SER A 4 -14.02 2.87 -25.09
CA SER A 4 -15.12 3.64 -24.48
C SER A 4 -16.38 2.80 -24.23
N ASP A 5 -16.69 1.81 -25.08
CA ASP A 5 -18.06 1.27 -25.16
C ASP A 5 -18.23 -0.18 -24.69
N LYS A 6 -17.15 -0.95 -24.45
CA LYS A 6 -17.26 -2.37 -24.07
C LYS A 6 -17.30 -2.66 -22.56
N GLU A 7 -17.04 -1.69 -21.67
CA GLU A 7 -17.00 -1.94 -20.21
C GLU A 7 -17.57 -0.80 -19.35
N LYS A 8 -18.62 -0.10 -19.79
CA LYS A 8 -19.37 0.73 -18.84
C LYS A 8 -20.07 -0.19 -17.85
N ASP A 9 -19.50 -0.28 -16.66
CA ASP A 9 -20.04 -1.02 -15.52
C ASP A 9 -21.51 -0.63 -15.30
N LYS A 10 -22.42 -1.53 -15.71
CA LYS A 10 -23.88 -1.34 -15.73
C LYS A 10 -24.52 -1.36 -14.34
N ARG A 11 -23.74 -1.69 -13.31
CA ARG A 11 -24.22 -1.67 -11.92
C ARG A 11 -24.67 -0.28 -11.51
N THR A 12 -25.77 -0.24 -10.76
CA THR A 12 -26.28 0.95 -10.10
C THR A 12 -25.26 1.48 -9.09
N PHE A 13 -25.41 2.75 -8.69
CA PHE A 13 -24.56 3.35 -7.67
C PHE A 13 -24.57 2.55 -6.35
N LYS A 14 -25.75 2.04 -5.95
CA LYS A 14 -25.92 1.24 -4.73
C LYS A 14 -25.14 -0.07 -4.81
N GLU A 15 -25.18 -0.76 -5.95
CA GLU A 15 -24.42 -2.00 -6.18
C GLU A 15 -22.91 -1.76 -6.24
N LYS A 16 -22.47 -0.65 -6.86
CA LYS A 16 -21.06 -0.23 -6.85
C LYS A 16 -20.56 0.03 -5.43
N LYS A 17 -21.34 0.77 -4.63
CA LYS A 17 -21.04 1.04 -3.22
C LYS A 17 -20.99 -0.25 -2.40
N ALA A 18 -21.97 -1.14 -2.54
CA ALA A 18 -22.00 -2.44 -1.86
C ALA A 18 -20.81 -3.33 -2.23
N SER A 19 -20.44 -3.34 -3.52
CA SER A 19 -19.23 -4.01 -3.99
C SER A 19 -17.99 -3.46 -3.28
N VAL A 20 -17.78 -2.14 -3.26
CA VAL A 20 -16.63 -1.50 -2.60
C VAL A 20 -16.57 -1.84 -1.11
N ILE A 21 -17.70 -1.77 -0.40
CA ILE A 21 -17.78 -2.13 1.03
C ILE A 21 -17.34 -3.58 1.24
N ARG A 22 -17.79 -4.51 0.39
CA ARG A 22 -17.36 -5.91 0.44
C ARG A 22 -15.85 -6.03 0.27
N GLN A 23 -15.25 -5.29 -0.67
CA GLN A 23 -13.79 -5.31 -0.87
C GLN A 23 -13.04 -4.84 0.36
N ILE A 24 -13.51 -3.76 0.98
CA ILE A 24 -12.92 -3.20 2.20
C ILE A 24 -12.97 -4.24 3.32
N ILE A 25 -14.15 -4.81 3.60
CA ILE A 25 -14.33 -5.79 4.68
C ILE A 25 -13.41 -6.99 4.44
N THR A 26 -13.45 -7.59 3.25
CA THR A 26 -12.61 -8.74 2.92
C THR A 26 -11.13 -8.40 3.04
N SER A 27 -10.71 -7.23 2.57
CA SER A 27 -9.31 -6.82 2.68
C SER A 27 -8.88 -6.63 4.13
N VAL A 28 -9.70 -6.02 4.98
CA VAL A 28 -9.39 -5.83 6.40
C VAL A 28 -9.27 -7.18 7.10
N SER A 29 -10.22 -8.09 6.84
CA SER A 29 -10.18 -9.44 7.40
C SER A 29 -8.90 -10.16 6.99
N ILE A 30 -8.55 -10.16 5.69
CA ILE A 30 -7.34 -10.82 5.20
C ILE A 30 -6.08 -10.17 5.77
N SER A 31 -5.93 -8.85 5.66
CA SER A 31 -4.75 -8.15 6.16
C SER A 31 -4.58 -8.32 7.67
N GLY A 32 -5.68 -8.26 8.44
CA GLY A 32 -5.67 -8.50 9.87
C GLY A 32 -5.29 -9.93 10.24
N THR A 33 -5.86 -10.93 9.57
CA THR A 33 -5.50 -12.34 9.75
C THR A 33 -4.05 -12.60 9.37
N VAL A 34 -3.58 -12.11 8.23
CA VAL A 34 -2.18 -12.25 7.80
C VAL A 34 -1.25 -11.60 8.80
N PHE A 35 -1.56 -10.39 9.29
CA PHE A 35 -0.76 -9.73 10.32
C PHE A 35 -0.71 -10.56 11.61
N ALA A 36 -1.86 -10.98 12.13
CA ALA A 36 -1.94 -11.74 13.37
C ALA A 36 -1.21 -13.09 13.28
N LEU A 37 -1.46 -13.87 12.22
CA LEU A 37 -0.79 -15.14 12.00
C LEU A 37 0.72 -14.94 11.81
N SER A 38 1.12 -13.93 11.05
CA SER A 38 2.54 -13.62 10.86
C SER A 38 3.23 -13.24 12.17
N TYR A 39 2.55 -12.44 13.00
CA TYR A 39 3.08 -11.99 14.27
C TYR A 39 3.25 -13.14 15.27
N LEU A 40 2.32 -14.11 15.26
CA LEU A 40 2.32 -15.26 16.16
C LEU A 40 3.27 -16.38 15.71
N TYR A 41 3.33 -16.66 14.39
CA TYR A 41 3.96 -17.87 13.87
C TYR A 41 5.25 -17.65 13.08
N LEU A 42 5.50 -16.45 12.52
CA LEU A 42 6.76 -16.24 11.82
C LEU A 42 7.91 -16.09 12.82
N PRO A 43 9.03 -16.83 12.65
CA PRO A 43 10.18 -16.79 13.54
C PRO A 43 11.05 -15.54 13.30
N ILE A 44 10.45 -14.34 13.39
CA ILE A 44 11.15 -13.07 13.21
C ILE A 44 11.80 -12.68 14.55
N ASN A 45 13.08 -13.04 14.71
CA ASN A 45 13.83 -12.71 15.92
C ASN A 45 14.20 -11.22 15.93
N THR A 46 13.53 -10.46 16.80
CA THR A 46 13.80 -9.03 17.04
C THR A 46 14.09 -8.73 18.51
N SER A 47 14.22 -9.76 19.35
CA SER A 47 14.34 -9.61 20.79
C SER A 47 15.56 -8.81 21.23
N GLY A 48 16.64 -8.83 20.44
CA GLY A 48 17.86 -8.05 20.69
C GLY A 48 17.80 -6.58 20.27
N LEU A 49 16.72 -6.11 19.63
CA LEU A 49 16.62 -4.73 19.14
C LEU A 49 16.12 -3.77 20.22
N THR A 50 17.01 -3.37 21.13
CA THR A 50 16.71 -2.41 22.21
C THR A 50 17.11 -0.99 21.82
N GLU A 51 18.28 -0.83 21.21
CA GLU A 51 18.83 0.47 20.84
C GLU A 51 18.07 1.08 19.65
N LEU A 52 17.88 2.40 19.69
CA LEU A 52 17.16 3.12 18.63
C LEU A 52 17.84 3.02 17.26
N PRO A 53 19.19 3.13 17.13
CA PRO A 53 19.85 2.99 15.84
C PRO A 53 19.57 1.65 15.15
N ASP A 54 19.62 0.53 15.88
CA ASP A 54 19.37 -0.81 15.32
C ASP A 54 17.91 -0.99 14.88
N ARG A 55 16.98 -0.45 15.68
CA ARG A 55 15.55 -0.44 15.35
C ARG A 55 15.26 0.38 14.10
N LEU A 56 15.89 1.55 13.97
CA LEU A 56 15.78 2.38 12.77
C LEU A 56 16.40 1.70 11.55
N ALA A 57 17.56 1.05 11.70
CA ALA A 57 18.21 0.31 10.62
C ALA A 57 17.29 -0.78 10.06
N LEU A 58 16.66 -1.60 10.93
CA LEU A 58 15.67 -2.59 10.50
C LEU A 58 14.51 -1.93 9.74
N THR A 59 14.00 -0.82 10.28
CA THR A 59 12.86 -0.11 9.71
C THR A 59 13.16 0.42 8.31
N ILE A 60 14.34 1.01 8.12
CA ILE A 60 14.79 1.51 6.82
C ILE A 60 14.94 0.35 5.82
N CYS A 61 15.54 -0.77 6.22
CA CYS A 61 15.63 -1.97 5.38
C CYS A 61 14.25 -2.49 4.96
N CYS A 62 13.28 -2.48 5.88
CA CYS A 62 11.91 -2.92 5.59
C CYS A 62 11.17 -1.91 4.68
N LEU A 63 11.41 -0.60 4.85
CA LEU A 63 10.85 0.43 3.98
C LEU A 63 11.45 0.38 2.57
N PHE A 64 12.72 0.01 2.44
CA PHE A 64 13.34 -0.26 1.14
C PHE A 64 12.57 -1.36 0.39
N VAL A 65 12.17 -2.44 1.08
CA VAL A 65 11.29 -3.47 0.50
C VAL A 65 9.93 -2.89 0.07
N SER A 66 9.27 -2.10 0.93
CA SER A 66 8.00 -1.43 0.57
C SER A 66 8.15 -0.52 -0.67
N SER A 67 9.32 0.09 -0.88
CA SER A 67 9.59 0.98 -2.01
C SER A 67 9.55 0.28 -3.38
N PHE A 68 9.71 -1.05 -3.43
CA PHE A 68 9.51 -1.81 -4.67
C PHE A 68 8.12 -1.64 -5.27
N SER A 69 7.11 -1.29 -4.46
CA SER A 69 5.79 -0.91 -4.96
C SER A 69 5.80 0.32 -5.87
N ILE A 70 6.65 1.31 -5.58
CA ILE A 70 6.83 2.49 -6.43
C ILE A 70 7.57 2.10 -7.71
N ILE A 71 8.62 1.29 -7.60
CA ILE A 71 9.37 0.78 -8.76
C ILE A 71 8.44 0.05 -9.73
N MET A 72 7.52 -0.79 -9.23
CA MET A 72 6.51 -1.44 -10.07
C MET A 72 5.57 -0.45 -10.77
N GLY A 73 5.20 0.64 -10.11
CA GLY A 73 4.37 1.70 -10.72
C GLY A 73 5.12 2.47 -11.80
N VAL A 74 6.39 2.82 -11.55
CA VAL A 74 7.27 3.49 -12.53
C VAL A 74 7.47 2.59 -13.74
N HIS A 75 7.77 1.30 -13.51
CA HIS A 75 7.93 0.33 -14.59
C HIS A 75 6.64 0.17 -15.40
N ALA A 76 5.46 0.16 -14.77
CA ALA A 76 4.19 0.07 -15.49
C ALA A 76 3.95 1.28 -16.41
N VAL A 77 4.24 2.50 -15.94
CA VAL A 77 4.16 3.71 -16.77
C VAL A 77 5.20 3.65 -17.91
N GLY A 78 6.45 3.33 -17.58
CA GLY A 78 7.54 3.22 -18.54
C GLY A 78 7.26 2.19 -19.63
N ASN A 79 6.69 1.04 -19.28
CA ASN A 79 6.32 0.00 -20.24
C ASN A 79 5.24 0.47 -21.21
N VAL A 80 4.23 1.23 -20.77
CA VAL A 80 3.23 1.78 -21.70
C VAL A 80 3.85 2.85 -22.59
N ARG A 81 4.65 3.77 -22.05
CA ARG A 81 5.30 4.81 -22.85
C ARG A 81 6.28 4.24 -23.87
N GLY A 82 7.12 3.28 -23.47
CA GLY A 82 8.14 2.69 -24.35
C GLY A 82 7.56 1.85 -25.50
N ASN A 83 6.29 1.43 -25.41
CA ASN A 83 5.66 0.55 -26.40
C ASN A 83 4.47 1.20 -27.15
N THR A 84 4.21 2.49 -26.94
CA THR A 84 3.06 3.18 -27.57
C THR A 84 3.43 4.59 -28.01
N ASN A 85 2.53 5.26 -28.75
CA ASN A 85 2.71 6.66 -29.13
C ASN A 85 2.72 7.63 -27.92
N ALA A 86 2.46 7.14 -26.70
CA ALA A 86 2.64 7.92 -25.46
C ALA A 86 4.11 8.13 -25.09
N ILE A 87 5.06 7.65 -25.90
CA ILE A 87 6.49 7.96 -25.78
C ILE A 87 6.75 9.48 -25.88
N ASP A 88 6.00 10.18 -26.73
CA ASP A 88 5.95 11.65 -26.77
C ASP A 88 4.74 12.12 -25.96
N PRO A 89 4.95 12.61 -24.72
CA PRO A 89 3.85 13.04 -23.86
C PRO A 89 3.21 14.37 -24.29
N VAL A 90 3.82 15.11 -25.22
CA VAL A 90 3.36 16.45 -25.63
C VAL A 90 2.64 16.39 -26.98
N TYR A 91 3.21 15.68 -27.96
CA TYR A 91 2.68 15.66 -29.32
C TYR A 91 2.23 14.26 -29.79
N GLY A 92 2.46 13.21 -29.00
CA GLY A 92 2.17 11.82 -29.39
C GLY A 92 0.69 11.43 -29.41
N GLY A 93 -0.20 12.24 -28.85
CA GLY A 93 -1.66 12.08 -28.96
C GLY A 93 -2.24 10.81 -28.31
N ALA A 94 -1.48 10.11 -27.46
CA ALA A 94 -1.88 8.83 -26.85
C ALA A 94 -1.77 8.80 -25.32
N GLU A 95 -1.81 9.97 -24.66
CA GLU A 95 -1.67 10.09 -23.21
C GLU A 95 -2.79 9.35 -22.43
N ASN A 96 -3.95 9.16 -23.05
CA ASN A 96 -5.04 8.36 -22.49
C ASN A 96 -4.62 6.89 -22.19
N LEU A 97 -3.58 6.36 -22.85
CA LEU A 97 -3.09 5.00 -22.61
C LEU A 97 -2.34 4.89 -21.27
N VAL A 98 -1.73 5.98 -20.80
CA VAL A 98 -0.96 6.00 -19.53
C VAL A 98 -1.79 6.45 -18.33
N ASP A 99 -3.05 6.84 -18.53
CA ASP A 99 -3.94 7.36 -17.47
C ASP A 99 -4.03 6.43 -16.25
N VAL A 100 -4.30 5.14 -16.48
CA VAL A 100 -4.44 4.16 -15.39
C VAL A 100 -3.10 3.89 -14.69
N PRO A 101 -2.00 3.57 -15.41
CA PRO A 101 -0.67 3.45 -14.80
C PRO A 101 -0.24 4.70 -14.00
N ASN A 102 -0.45 5.90 -14.52
CA ASN A 102 -0.11 7.15 -13.83
C ASN A 102 -0.93 7.32 -12.53
N ARG A 103 -2.23 7.00 -12.56
CA ARG A 103 -3.08 7.04 -11.36
C ARG A 103 -2.65 6.00 -10.32
N ILE A 104 -2.22 4.82 -10.76
CA ILE A 104 -1.68 3.79 -9.86
C ILE A 104 -0.39 4.29 -9.22
N LEU A 105 0.57 4.76 -10.02
CA LEU A 105 1.86 5.27 -9.54
C LEU A 105 1.68 6.42 -8.55
N ARG A 106 0.89 7.44 -8.90
CA ARG A 106 0.61 8.58 -8.02
C ARG A 106 0.04 8.11 -6.69
N ASN A 107 -0.97 7.25 -6.72
CA ASN A 107 -1.56 6.73 -5.49
C ASN A 107 -0.56 5.86 -4.70
N THR A 108 0.28 5.06 -5.36
CA THR A 108 1.30 4.25 -4.67
C THR A 108 2.28 5.16 -3.94
N THR A 109 2.74 6.22 -4.59
CA THR A 109 3.66 7.19 -4.01
C THR A 109 3.03 7.88 -2.79
N GLU A 110 1.80 8.39 -2.92
CA GLU A 110 1.06 9.02 -1.82
C GLU A 110 0.89 8.05 -0.63
N GLN A 111 0.49 6.79 -0.89
CA GLN A 111 0.31 5.79 0.17
C GLN A 111 1.66 5.35 0.79
N PHE A 112 2.72 5.27 0.00
CA PHE A 112 4.05 4.95 0.50
C PHE A 112 4.58 6.03 1.44
N PHE A 113 4.37 7.31 1.14
CA PHE A 113 4.77 8.39 2.05
C PHE A 113 4.08 8.29 3.41
N LEU A 114 2.77 8.02 3.44
CA LEU A 114 2.04 7.81 4.69
C LEU A 114 2.56 6.57 5.43
N HIS A 115 2.78 5.46 4.71
CA HIS A 115 3.31 4.24 5.30
C HIS A 115 4.73 4.42 5.86
N MET A 116 5.59 5.13 5.14
CA MET A 116 6.95 5.48 5.56
C MET A 116 6.94 6.26 6.86
N MET A 117 6.13 7.31 6.93
CA MET A 117 5.96 8.09 8.17
C MET A 117 5.43 7.23 9.31
N ALA A 118 4.40 6.40 9.04
CA ALA A 118 3.84 5.49 10.03
C ALA A 118 4.88 4.53 10.60
N MET A 119 5.71 3.90 9.75
CA MET A 119 6.73 2.94 10.20
C MET A 119 7.84 3.63 10.99
N LEU A 120 8.36 4.76 10.52
CA LEU A 120 9.39 5.51 11.23
C LEU A 120 8.92 5.98 12.61
N THR A 121 7.69 6.48 12.70
CA THR A 121 7.10 6.89 13.99
C THR A 121 6.84 5.68 14.90
N LEU A 122 6.30 4.59 14.35
CA LEU A 122 6.02 3.37 15.11
C LEU A 122 7.30 2.81 15.76
N THR A 123 8.42 2.84 15.04
CA THR A 123 9.73 2.39 15.52
C THR A 123 10.22 3.10 16.78
N VAL A 124 9.81 4.36 17.00
CA VAL A 124 10.13 5.10 18.23
C VAL A 124 9.48 4.47 19.46
N PHE A 125 8.34 3.80 19.28
CA PHE A 125 7.54 3.21 20.36
C PHE A 125 7.73 1.70 20.52
N LEU A 126 8.18 1.00 19.48
CA LEU A 126 8.43 -0.45 19.53
C LEU A 126 9.83 -0.76 20.04
N GLN A 127 9.98 -1.84 20.81
CA GLN A 127 11.27 -2.35 21.28
C GLN A 127 11.27 -3.87 21.41
N GLY A 128 12.46 -4.49 21.30
CA GLY A 128 12.64 -5.93 21.42
C GLY A 128 11.68 -6.70 20.51
N SER A 129 11.02 -7.73 21.04
CA SER A 129 10.16 -8.63 20.26
C SER A 129 8.95 -7.95 19.59
N SER A 130 8.58 -6.72 19.98
CA SER A 130 7.49 -5.99 19.31
C SER A 130 7.90 -5.43 17.94
N MET A 131 9.22 -5.26 17.70
CA MET A 131 9.76 -4.77 16.43
C MET A 131 9.43 -5.68 15.23
N ARG A 132 9.07 -6.96 15.45
CA ARG A 132 8.60 -7.86 14.39
C ARG A 132 7.39 -7.32 13.63
N ALA A 133 6.63 -6.38 14.21
CA ALA A 133 5.51 -5.73 13.53
C ALA A 133 5.96 -4.97 12.26
N ILE A 134 7.15 -4.37 12.26
CA ILE A 134 7.67 -3.56 11.15
C ILE A 134 7.84 -4.40 9.86
N PRO A 135 8.64 -5.49 9.82
CA PRO A 135 8.78 -6.29 8.61
C PRO A 135 7.45 -6.89 8.13
N ILE A 136 6.56 -7.27 9.06
CA ILE A 136 5.23 -7.80 8.71
C ILE A 136 4.39 -6.73 8.01
N LEU A 137 4.30 -5.52 8.57
CA LEU A 137 3.51 -4.42 8.01
C LEU A 137 4.06 -3.95 6.65
N CYS A 138 5.39 -3.89 6.49
CA CYS A 138 6.01 -3.59 5.20
C CYS A 138 5.72 -4.67 4.15
N GLY A 139 5.79 -5.95 4.54
CA GLY A 139 5.44 -7.07 3.66
C GLY A 139 3.96 -7.03 3.23
N VAL A 140 3.05 -6.82 4.19
CA VAL A 140 1.61 -6.66 3.91
C VAL A 140 1.37 -5.46 2.99
N PHE A 141 2.05 -4.34 3.20
CA PHE A 141 1.94 -3.16 2.36
C PHE A 141 2.34 -3.47 0.91
N LEU A 142 3.50 -4.10 0.69
CA LEU A 142 3.97 -4.45 -0.65
C LEU A 142 2.99 -5.38 -1.36
N VAL A 143 2.55 -6.46 -0.71
CA VAL A 143 1.60 -7.42 -1.29
C VAL A 143 0.26 -6.75 -1.63
N ALA A 144 -0.26 -5.91 -0.73
CA ALA A 144 -1.50 -5.17 -0.98
C ALA A 144 -1.36 -4.17 -2.13
N ARG A 145 -0.18 -3.55 -2.34
CA ARG A 145 0.08 -2.71 -3.53
C ARG A 145 0.11 -3.52 -4.83
N ILE A 146 0.64 -4.75 -4.82
CA ILE A 146 0.59 -5.64 -5.99
C ILE A 146 -0.88 -5.95 -6.32
N VAL A 147 -1.67 -6.35 -5.32
CA VAL A 147 -3.11 -6.62 -5.49
C VAL A 147 -3.85 -5.38 -5.99
N TYR A 148 -3.52 -4.19 -5.46
CA TYR A 148 -4.08 -2.92 -5.92
C TYR A 148 -3.80 -2.68 -7.40
N GLN A 149 -2.54 -2.81 -7.81
CA GLN A 149 -2.10 -2.56 -9.19
C GLN A 149 -2.75 -3.55 -10.16
N VAL A 150 -2.68 -4.85 -9.88
CA VAL A 150 -3.29 -5.91 -10.70
C VAL A 150 -4.81 -5.74 -10.79
N GLY A 151 -5.45 -5.44 -9.65
CA GLY A 151 -6.89 -5.19 -9.59
C GLY A 151 -7.30 -3.98 -10.42
N TYR A 152 -6.57 -2.86 -10.30
CA TYR A 152 -6.89 -1.63 -11.03
C TYR A 152 -6.66 -1.78 -12.54
N MET A 153 -5.58 -2.44 -12.96
CA MET A 153 -5.34 -2.74 -14.38
C MET A 153 -6.43 -3.63 -14.98
N SER A 154 -7.03 -4.52 -14.18
CA SER A 154 -8.12 -5.39 -14.63
C SER A 154 -9.48 -4.69 -14.71
N SER A 155 -9.79 -3.81 -13.75
CA SER A 155 -11.01 -3.01 -13.76
C SER A 155 -10.90 -1.87 -12.73
N PRO A 156 -11.32 -0.63 -13.06
CA PRO A 156 -11.28 0.49 -12.12
C PRO A 156 -11.98 0.23 -10.78
N MET A 157 -12.97 -0.66 -10.74
CA MET A 157 -13.75 -0.99 -9.55
C MET A 157 -13.12 -2.10 -8.68
N LYS A 158 -12.10 -2.83 -9.16
CA LYS A 158 -11.46 -3.94 -8.42
C LYS A 158 -10.28 -3.49 -7.53
N ARG A 159 -9.91 -2.21 -7.59
CA ARG A 159 -8.79 -1.64 -6.81
C ARG A 159 -9.05 -1.53 -5.31
N GLY A 160 -10.31 -1.63 -4.88
CA GLY A 160 -10.72 -1.40 -3.48
C GLY A 160 -10.09 -2.38 -2.50
N TYR A 161 -9.90 -3.64 -2.90
CA TYR A 161 -9.23 -4.66 -2.08
C TYR A 161 -7.82 -4.21 -1.68
N GLY A 162 -6.91 -4.05 -2.65
CA GLY A 162 -5.53 -3.66 -2.36
C GLY A 162 -5.40 -2.29 -1.70
N PHE A 163 -6.31 -1.34 -2.01
CA PHE A 163 -6.30 -0.01 -1.39
C PHE A 163 -6.61 -0.09 0.11
N ALA A 164 -7.67 -0.80 0.50
CA ALA A 164 -8.04 -0.97 1.90
C ALA A 164 -6.95 -1.72 2.68
N GLY A 165 -6.32 -2.71 2.06
CA GLY A 165 -5.23 -3.50 2.63
C GLY A 165 -3.93 -2.73 2.87
N THR A 166 -3.77 -1.53 2.27
CA THR A 166 -2.67 -0.62 2.60
C THR A 166 -3.10 0.51 3.53
N PHE A 167 -4.22 1.16 3.22
CA PHE A 167 -4.64 2.38 3.90
C PHE A 167 -5.07 2.13 5.34
N LEU A 168 -5.86 1.07 5.58
CA LEU A 168 -6.39 0.80 6.92
C LEU A 168 -5.33 0.33 7.91
N PRO A 169 -4.42 -0.61 7.57
CA PRO A 169 -3.30 -0.92 8.46
C PRO A 169 -2.42 0.30 8.76
N THR A 170 -2.16 1.15 7.77
CA THR A 170 -1.41 2.40 7.96
C THR A 170 -2.14 3.34 8.93
N LEU A 171 -3.45 3.52 8.76
CA LEU A 171 -4.26 4.37 9.64
C LEU A 171 -4.32 3.84 11.08
N SER A 172 -4.38 2.51 11.27
CA SER A 172 -4.29 1.90 12.59
C SER A 172 -2.96 2.20 13.28
N VAL A 173 -1.85 2.20 12.53
CA VAL A 173 -0.54 2.58 13.05
C VAL A 173 -0.50 4.07 13.42
N TYR A 174 -1.07 4.96 12.60
CA TYR A 174 -1.20 6.37 12.95
C TYR A 174 -1.99 6.56 14.25
N ALA A 175 -3.14 5.88 14.40
CA ALA A 175 -3.96 5.96 15.60
C ALA A 175 -3.18 5.49 16.85
N TYR A 176 -2.45 4.37 16.74
CA TYR A 176 -1.59 3.88 17.81
C TYR A 176 -0.47 4.87 18.17
N CYS A 177 0.22 5.41 17.17
CA CYS A 177 1.30 6.38 17.40
C CYS A 177 0.77 7.66 18.05
N ILE A 178 -0.38 8.18 17.60
CA ILE A 178 -1.03 9.33 18.22
C ILE A 178 -1.36 9.03 19.69
N TYR A 179 -1.93 7.86 19.99
CA TYR A 179 -2.20 7.44 21.36
C TYR A 179 -0.91 7.45 22.20
N CYS A 180 0.19 6.85 21.72
CA CYS A 180 1.47 6.83 22.43
C CYS A 180 2.08 8.22 22.64
N ILE A 181 1.95 9.12 21.65
CA ILE A 181 2.42 10.51 21.74
C ILE A 181 1.63 11.26 22.82
N LEU A 182 0.30 11.16 22.79
CA LEU A 182 -0.55 11.82 23.77
C LEU A 182 -0.27 11.30 25.18
N GLN A 183 -0.06 9.99 25.34
CA GLN A 183 0.32 9.41 26.63
C GLN A 183 1.62 10.00 27.17
N LYS A 184 2.65 10.20 26.33
CA LYS A 184 3.92 10.80 26.75
C LYS A 184 3.88 12.32 27.05
N ILE A 185 2.90 13.03 26.49
CA ILE A 185 2.79 14.49 26.64
C ILE A 185 1.90 14.85 27.83
N VAL A 186 0.82 14.09 28.03
CA VAL A 186 -0.22 14.39 29.03
C VAL A 186 0.10 13.77 30.39
N PHE A 187 0.82 12.65 30.42
CA PHE A 187 1.21 11.91 31.63
C PHE A 187 2.73 11.77 31.70
#